data_AF-J4GQ85-F1
#
_entry.id   AF-J4GQ85-F1
#
_cell.length_a   1.000
_cell.length_b   1.000
_cell.length_c   1.000
_cell.angle_alpha   90.00
_cell.angle_beta   90.00
_cell.angle_gamma   90.00
#
_symmetry.space_group_name_H-M   'P 1'
#
loop_
_entity.id
_entity.type
_entity.pdbx_description
1 polymer ?
#
loop_
_entity_poly.entity_id
_entity_poly.type
_entity_poly.pdbx_seq_one_letter_code
_entity_poly.pdbx_strand_id
1 'polypeptide(L)'
;MQPALDPHSNARSNLPVPSTVKKPAHGGRMSMAGPAIRGPYHAIGQVPGTNPRAPMMRSQNVNPLLQSASKPNYGRTPLHSTRRGSMWVGPGQGAAQGSGKGSTKDSRPLRDRQFQAKMRQDIVTWMIDNGLEIQSGVLQSIRSDEFRRVFQQLVQLLDPQWSFKPEQKFDEQFVQPLKAFRYPYLGQIDLKILATPGAMHAWPLLLGVLHWLAELGKARFHYVQSGDLTLQDSSQVPDEFDDINHHQALALDHYTRAYSIFLQGQDLFPEQERILEEYYAKKDERIVTQLDQQKEELKHVNLELESLEKAPPPIQDLQKDNGFIKRDKAKFEEILRRCESKKKKLVDTLAREKAELAYCVANLEKLQAEESRLAEVVKEQNLSPEEVIRMNTEHETLTRDLETLKHKITETNQLVVKLEVSLTRKVSDTEDALDAYSNLLSSLGLFPPLPPPLEDVDLALDLNSAASNPQLLLTGADIRRVVKPTLSRVAEMRRTERADVESERIKVDNDLDQLTLECENMDEEALEISNKVNGLSDQADELREAAQQEALVSNAEASRLERDLAQARTAAMANGVGVKSRLQALQIAYREQIDKVNRLKDETMRAIIKNSSDTVMFKEEVSKQLKHLRDFAESN
;
A
#
# COMPACT_ATOMS: atom_id res chain seq x y z
N MET A 1 39.02 -47.86 -64.01
CA MET A 1 38.45 -49.12 -64.52
C MET A 1 36.95 -49.13 -64.27
N GLN A 2 36.18 -49.44 -65.31
CA GLN A 2 34.86 -50.13 -65.26
C GLN A 2 35.11 -51.54 -65.87
N PRO A 3 34.23 -52.55 -65.80
CA PRO A 3 32.76 -52.56 -65.58
C PRO A 3 32.39 -53.37 -64.30
N ALA A 4 31.24 -54.03 -64.06
CA ALA A 4 30.06 -54.40 -64.87
C ALA A 4 28.81 -54.52 -63.95
N LEU A 5 27.64 -54.00 -64.33
CA LEU A 5 26.54 -54.60 -65.13
C LEU A 5 25.59 -55.56 -64.37
N ASP A 6 24.31 -55.39 -64.72
CA ASP A 6 23.09 -55.95 -64.14
C ASP A 6 22.61 -57.22 -64.88
N PRO A 7 21.88 -58.14 -64.22
CA PRO A 7 21.04 -59.12 -64.91
C PRO A 7 19.57 -59.18 -64.41
N HIS A 8 18.69 -58.75 -65.30
CA HIS A 8 17.25 -59.08 -65.45
C HIS A 8 16.23 -58.18 -64.71
N SER A 9 15.32 -57.40 -65.35
CA SER A 9 14.64 -57.39 -66.68
C SER A 9 13.17 -57.85 -66.62
N ASN A 10 12.25 -56.88 -66.83
CA ASN A 10 10.85 -57.03 -67.26
C ASN A 10 9.88 -57.77 -66.29
N ALA A 11 8.60 -57.42 -66.18
CA ALA A 11 7.75 -56.72 -67.16
C ALA A 11 6.67 -55.78 -66.55
N ARG A 12 6.10 -54.99 -67.48
CA ARG A 12 4.84 -54.20 -67.44
C ARG A 12 3.61 -55.01 -66.97
N SER A 13 2.46 -54.47 -66.56
CA SER A 13 1.98 -53.12 -66.17
C SER A 13 0.46 -53.21 -65.87
N ASN A 14 -0.14 -52.35 -65.02
CA ASN A 14 -1.55 -51.93 -65.18
C ASN A 14 -1.93 -50.72 -64.29
N LEU A 15 -3.12 -50.13 -64.56
CA LEU A 15 -3.58 -48.81 -64.07
C LEU A 15 -4.64 -48.95 -62.92
N PRO A 16 -5.55 -47.98 -62.61
CA PRO A 16 -5.33 -47.08 -61.48
C PRO A 16 -6.55 -46.95 -60.50
N VAL A 17 -6.34 -46.39 -59.31
CA VAL A 17 -7.44 -45.85 -58.45
C VAL A 17 -6.94 -44.69 -57.56
N PRO A 18 -7.82 -43.77 -57.11
CA PRO A 18 -7.42 -42.42 -56.68
C PRO A 18 -7.27 -42.24 -55.16
N SER A 19 -6.62 -41.14 -54.78
CA SER A 19 -6.74 -40.53 -53.45
C SER A 19 -7.06 -39.04 -53.60
N THR A 20 -8.12 -38.57 -52.95
CA THR A 20 -8.56 -37.17 -52.95
C THR A 20 -7.95 -36.40 -51.77
N VAL A 21 -7.90 -35.06 -51.89
CA VAL A 21 -7.84 -34.00 -50.85
C VAL A 21 -6.87 -32.87 -51.23
N LYS A 22 -7.41 -31.66 -51.46
CA LYS A 22 -6.88 -30.37 -50.92
C LYS A 22 -7.69 -29.13 -51.36
N LYS A 23 -8.29 -28.45 -50.36
CA LYS A 23 -8.68 -27.02 -50.35
C LYS A 23 -9.76 -26.62 -51.40
N PRO A 24 -10.43 -25.45 -51.31
CA PRO A 24 -9.86 -24.10 -51.23
C PRO A 24 -10.04 -23.39 -49.87
N ALA A 25 -9.45 -22.19 -49.73
CA ALA A 25 -9.80 -21.20 -48.70
C ALA A 25 -9.38 -19.79 -49.18
N HIS A 26 -10.34 -18.87 -49.41
CA HIS A 26 -10.06 -17.47 -49.73
C HIS A 26 -11.28 -16.54 -49.58
N GLY A 27 -11.06 -15.38 -48.94
CA GLY A 27 -11.81 -14.12 -49.15
C GLY A 27 -13.23 -13.97 -48.58
N GLY A 28 -13.63 -12.72 -48.24
CA GLY A 28 -15.04 -12.31 -48.32
C GLY A 28 -15.77 -11.72 -47.09
N ARG A 29 -15.29 -10.59 -46.55
CA ARG A 29 -16.06 -9.40 -46.10
C ARG A 29 -17.60 -9.47 -45.76
N MET A 30 -17.94 -8.82 -44.63
CA MET A 30 -19.12 -7.96 -44.33
C MET A 30 -20.44 -8.54 -43.74
N SER A 31 -20.77 -8.03 -42.54
CA SER A 31 -22.07 -7.52 -42.03
C SER A 31 -23.36 -8.37 -42.02
N MET A 32 -24.04 -8.44 -40.85
CA MET A 32 -25.32 -7.75 -40.57
C MET A 32 -25.92 -8.04 -39.16
N ALA A 33 -26.75 -7.10 -38.67
CA ALA A 33 -27.76 -7.21 -37.60
C ALA A 33 -27.36 -7.45 -36.12
N GLY A 34 -28.19 -6.92 -35.20
CA GLY A 34 -28.15 -7.09 -33.73
C GLY A 34 -29.25 -8.05 -33.22
N PRO A 35 -29.94 -7.80 -32.07
CA PRO A 35 -30.15 -6.52 -31.38
C PRO A 35 -29.65 -6.48 -29.90
N ALA A 36 -29.89 -5.36 -29.21
CA ALA A 36 -29.75 -5.21 -27.74
C ALA A 36 -31.07 -5.60 -27.01
N ILE A 37 -31.26 -5.44 -25.68
CA ILE A 37 -31.58 -4.17 -24.99
C ILE A 37 -31.74 -4.41 -23.45
N ARG A 38 -31.63 -3.33 -22.64
CA ARG A 38 -31.91 -3.15 -21.19
C ARG A 38 -30.87 -3.70 -20.19
N GLY A 39 -30.62 -3.02 -19.06
CA GLY A 39 -31.10 -1.68 -18.65
C GLY A 39 -30.78 -1.35 -17.17
N PRO A 40 -30.68 -0.07 -16.73
CA PRO A 40 -30.01 0.30 -15.47
C PRO A 40 -30.93 0.96 -14.41
N TYR A 41 -30.30 1.40 -13.30
CA TYR A 41 -30.69 2.41 -12.29
C TYR A 41 -31.14 1.98 -10.87
N HIS A 42 -30.21 2.22 -9.91
CA HIS A 42 -30.34 2.95 -8.64
C HIS A 42 -31.66 2.98 -7.83
N ALA A 43 -31.57 2.66 -6.53
CA ALA A 43 -32.24 3.40 -5.44
C ALA A 43 -31.56 3.18 -4.07
N ILE A 44 -31.85 4.06 -3.09
CA ILE A 44 -31.30 4.10 -1.72
C ILE A 44 -32.33 3.55 -0.71
N GLY A 45 -31.91 2.87 0.36
CA GLY A 45 -32.82 2.46 1.46
C GLY A 45 -32.12 1.84 2.68
N GLN A 46 -32.62 2.11 3.90
CA GLN A 46 -32.00 1.73 5.18
C GLN A 46 -32.50 0.40 5.78
N VAL A 47 -31.65 -0.15 6.67
CA VAL A 47 -31.88 -1.14 7.76
C VAL A 47 -33.15 -0.92 8.61
N PRO A 48 -33.63 -1.86 9.49
CA PRO A 48 -32.94 -3.04 10.09
C PRO A 48 -33.76 -4.36 10.25
N GLY A 49 -33.14 -5.44 10.77
CA GLY A 49 -33.84 -6.31 11.76
C GLY A 49 -33.52 -7.83 11.88
N THR A 50 -32.97 -8.22 13.04
CA THR A 50 -33.32 -9.42 13.87
C THR A 50 -33.27 -10.88 13.35
N ASN A 51 -32.27 -11.63 13.84
CA ASN A 51 -32.37 -12.89 14.66
C ASN A 51 -33.14 -14.16 14.14
N PRO A 52 -32.98 -15.35 14.78
CA PRO A 52 -31.72 -16.07 15.06
C PRO A 52 -31.81 -17.61 14.84
N ARG A 53 -30.69 -18.34 14.73
CA ARG A 53 -30.46 -19.69 15.34
C ARG A 53 -29.10 -20.32 14.96
N ALA A 54 -28.51 -20.99 15.95
CA ALA A 54 -27.42 -21.99 15.84
C ALA A 54 -28.01 -23.35 16.34
N PRO A 55 -27.28 -24.46 16.68
CA PRO A 55 -25.84 -24.57 16.99
C PRO A 55 -25.13 -25.87 16.51
N MET A 56 -23.96 -26.14 17.13
CA MET A 56 -23.06 -27.31 17.01
C MET A 56 -22.13 -27.31 15.78
N MET A 57 -20.89 -27.84 15.80
CA MET A 57 -19.90 -28.29 16.82
C MET A 57 -18.55 -28.33 16.05
N ARG A 58 -17.32 -28.14 16.56
CA ARG A 58 -16.69 -27.93 17.89
C ARG A 58 -15.48 -26.94 17.64
N SER A 59 -14.41 -26.71 18.41
CA SER A 59 -13.84 -27.20 19.67
C SER A 59 -12.84 -26.19 20.30
N GLN A 60 -12.31 -26.58 21.47
CA GLN A 60 -11.03 -26.21 22.12
C GLN A 60 -9.83 -25.92 21.17
N ASN A 61 -8.76 -25.19 21.52
CA ASN A 61 -8.29 -24.42 22.70
C ASN A 61 -7.00 -23.65 22.26
N VAL A 62 -6.37 -22.61 22.84
CA VAL A 62 -6.49 -21.59 23.95
C VAL A 62 -5.55 -20.41 23.54
N ASN A 63 -5.30 -19.27 24.21
CA ASN A 63 -5.64 -18.70 25.53
C ASN A 63 -5.67 -17.13 25.43
N PRO A 64 -6.18 -16.37 26.42
CA PRO A 64 -6.32 -14.90 26.30
C PRO A 64 -5.32 -14.09 27.16
N LEU A 65 -5.05 -12.83 26.75
CA LEU A 65 -5.08 -11.66 27.65
C LEU A 65 -5.00 -10.30 26.90
N LEU A 66 -6.14 -9.65 26.64
CA LEU A 66 -6.21 -8.21 26.33
C LEU A 66 -7.59 -7.64 26.70
N GLN A 67 -7.65 -6.88 27.81
CA GLN A 67 -8.48 -5.68 28.01
C GLN A 67 -8.42 -5.22 29.48
N SER A 68 -8.39 -3.92 29.71
CA SER A 68 -8.82 -3.28 30.95
C SER A 68 -9.37 -1.88 30.66
N ALA A 69 -10.21 -1.33 31.53
CA ALA A 69 -10.97 -0.11 31.28
C ALA A 69 -11.11 0.76 32.54
N SER A 70 -11.57 2.00 32.34
CA SER A 70 -12.32 2.85 33.29
C SER A 70 -11.83 3.04 34.75
N LYS A 71 -11.35 4.28 35.02
CA LYS A 71 -11.67 5.24 36.13
C LYS A 71 -12.84 4.88 37.09
N PRO A 72 -12.99 5.53 38.30
CA PRO A 72 -12.04 6.32 39.14
C PRO A 72 -12.19 6.14 40.71
N ASN A 73 -11.31 6.82 41.50
CA ASN A 73 -11.45 7.26 42.93
C ASN A 73 -11.80 6.23 44.05
N TYR A 74 -11.25 6.25 45.28
CA TYR A 74 -10.89 7.38 46.17
C TYR A 74 -9.84 7.01 47.27
N GLY A 75 -8.86 7.89 47.52
CA GLY A 75 -8.32 8.27 48.84
C GLY A 75 -7.66 7.28 49.85
N ARG A 76 -6.31 7.23 49.90
CA ARG A 76 -5.46 7.56 51.08
C ARG A 76 -3.95 7.59 50.74
N THR A 77 -3.18 8.31 51.55
CA THR A 77 -1.73 8.64 51.44
C THR A 77 -0.85 7.72 52.31
N PRO A 78 0.52 7.69 52.23
CA PRO A 78 1.44 8.74 51.75
C PRO A 78 2.63 8.32 50.84
N LEU A 79 3.51 9.31 50.61
CA LEU A 79 4.61 9.39 49.65
C LEU A 79 5.75 8.36 49.83
N HIS A 80 6.29 7.88 48.71
CA HIS A 80 7.70 8.13 48.37
C HIS A 80 7.87 8.19 46.83
N SER A 81 8.76 9.04 46.31
CA SER A 81 8.99 9.17 44.87
C SER A 81 10.43 9.58 44.57
N THR A 82 11.12 8.76 43.78
CA THR A 82 12.52 8.98 43.40
C THR A 82 12.77 8.43 41.99
N ARG A 83 12.84 9.30 40.98
CA ARG A 83 13.58 9.05 39.74
C ARG A 83 14.03 10.38 39.12
N ARG A 84 15.32 10.46 38.81
CA ARG A 84 15.92 11.58 38.06
C ARG A 84 15.44 11.56 36.61
N GLY A 85 15.20 12.73 36.03
CA GLY A 85 15.37 12.96 34.60
C GLY A 85 16.77 13.53 34.34
N SER A 86 17.43 13.07 33.29
CA SER A 86 18.72 13.61 32.82
C SER A 86 18.49 14.44 31.55
N MET A 87 18.84 15.71 31.59
CA MET A 87 18.93 16.56 30.40
C MET A 87 20.25 17.34 30.43
N TRP A 88 21.14 17.01 29.51
CA TRP A 88 22.18 17.91 29.03
C TRP A 88 21.71 18.48 27.68
N VAL A 89 21.88 19.78 27.48
CA VAL A 89 21.64 20.48 26.22
C VAL A 89 22.84 21.38 25.96
N GLY A 90 23.23 21.51 24.70
CA GLY A 90 24.40 22.27 24.26
C GLY A 90 24.29 23.80 24.48
N PRO A 91 25.37 24.55 24.17
CA PRO A 91 25.50 25.95 24.53
C PRO A 91 24.54 26.87 23.75
N GLY A 92 23.61 27.50 24.48
CA GLY A 92 22.71 28.56 23.99
C GLY A 92 22.93 29.87 24.75
N GLN A 93 22.72 31.00 24.08
CA GLN A 93 22.98 32.34 24.62
C GLN A 93 22.00 32.76 25.73
N GLY A 94 22.46 33.67 26.61
CA GLY A 94 21.59 34.79 27.01
C GLY A 94 20.77 34.68 28.31
N ALA A 95 21.38 34.32 29.45
CA ALA A 95 20.79 34.60 30.76
C ALA A 95 21.85 35.00 31.81
N ALA A 96 22.16 36.29 31.90
CA ALA A 96 23.02 36.83 32.96
C ALA A 96 22.22 36.91 34.28
N GLN A 97 22.13 35.80 35.01
CA GLN A 97 21.45 35.78 36.31
C GLN A 97 22.37 36.37 37.40
N GLY A 98 21.88 37.41 38.08
CA GLY A 98 22.70 38.29 38.92
C GLY A 98 23.34 37.62 40.14
N SER A 99 24.48 38.17 40.55
CA SER A 99 25.31 37.71 41.67
C SER A 99 24.63 37.91 43.04
N GLY A 100 23.71 37.04 43.41
CA GLY A 100 23.12 36.96 44.75
C GLY A 100 24.03 36.22 45.72
N LYS A 101 24.75 36.94 46.60
CA LYS A 101 25.55 36.35 47.69
C LYS A 101 24.66 35.83 48.83
N GLY A 102 23.94 34.74 48.60
CA GLY A 102 23.41 33.91 49.69
C GLY A 102 24.57 33.17 50.36
N SER A 103 24.82 33.41 51.65
CA SER A 103 25.81 32.65 52.40
C SER A 103 25.27 31.24 52.71
N THR A 104 25.80 30.24 52.00
CA THR A 104 25.41 28.83 52.16
C THR A 104 25.75 28.35 53.57
N LYS A 105 24.79 28.44 54.50
CA LYS A 105 24.98 28.07 55.91
C LYS A 105 25.51 26.63 56.02
N ASP A 106 26.53 26.41 56.85
CA ASP A 106 27.06 25.07 57.08
C ASP A 106 25.96 24.14 57.64
N SER A 107 25.71 23.05 56.92
CA SER A 107 24.67 22.07 57.22
C SER A 107 25.17 20.93 58.11
N ARG A 108 26.49 20.85 58.35
CA ARG A 108 27.11 19.75 59.10
C ARG A 108 26.86 19.92 60.60
N PRO A 109 26.62 18.84 61.35
CA PRO A 109 26.38 18.89 62.79
C PRO A 109 27.70 19.05 63.56
N LEU A 110 28.47 20.11 63.27
CA LEU A 110 29.83 20.33 63.80
C LEU A 110 29.92 20.32 65.33
N ARG A 111 28.83 20.68 66.04
CA ARG A 111 28.77 20.67 67.51
C ARG A 111 28.45 19.30 68.12
N ASP A 112 28.06 18.31 67.33
CA ASP A 112 27.79 16.96 67.86
C ASP A 112 29.08 16.21 68.19
N ARG A 113 29.08 15.49 69.33
CA ARG A 113 30.25 14.78 69.85
C ARG A 113 30.58 13.51 69.08
N GLN A 114 29.57 12.79 68.56
CA GLN A 114 29.78 11.58 67.78
C GLN A 114 30.30 11.93 66.38
N PHE A 115 29.71 12.95 65.75
CA PHE A 115 30.19 13.49 64.48
C PHE A 115 31.62 14.02 64.58
N GLN A 116 31.96 14.77 65.63
CA GLN A 116 33.36 15.18 65.88
C GLN A 116 34.30 13.98 66.10
N ALA A 117 33.86 12.92 66.80
CA ALA A 117 34.67 11.72 66.97
C ALA A 117 34.95 11.04 65.63
N LYS A 118 33.93 10.90 64.78
CA LYS A 118 34.09 10.38 63.42
C LYS A 118 35.01 11.27 62.58
N MET A 119 34.82 12.59 62.58
CA MET A 119 35.68 13.51 61.82
C MET A 119 37.16 13.35 62.19
N ARG A 120 37.50 13.18 63.47
CA ARG A 120 38.88 12.92 63.91
C ARG A 120 39.42 11.59 63.39
N GLN A 121 38.62 10.52 63.45
CA GLN A 121 39.00 9.21 62.91
C GLN A 121 39.19 9.26 61.38
N ASP A 122 38.22 9.82 60.65
CA ASP A 122 38.23 9.95 59.19
C ASP A 122 39.49 10.70 58.68
N ILE A 123 40.00 11.70 59.44
CA ILE A 123 41.25 12.42 59.15
C ILE A 123 42.48 11.58 59.50
N VAL A 124 42.55 11.03 60.72
CA VAL A 124 43.74 10.27 61.19
C VAL A 124 43.98 9.04 60.32
N THR A 125 42.93 8.29 59.97
CA THR A 125 43.01 7.18 59.01
C THR A 125 43.56 7.65 57.67
N TRP A 126 42.97 8.68 57.06
CA TRP A 126 43.43 9.20 55.76
C TRP A 126 44.91 9.61 55.75
N MET A 127 45.38 10.24 56.82
CA MET A 127 46.76 10.70 56.91
C MET A 127 47.73 9.54 57.15
N ILE A 128 47.35 8.52 57.93
CA ILE A 128 48.13 7.27 58.09
C ILE A 128 48.18 6.50 56.76
N ASP A 129 47.06 6.37 56.04
CA ASP A 129 46.97 5.67 54.75
C ASP A 129 47.89 6.30 53.69
N ASN A 130 48.14 7.61 53.79
CA ASN A 130 49.07 8.37 52.94
C ASN A 130 50.48 8.54 53.56
N GLY A 131 50.84 7.72 54.56
CA GLY A 131 52.20 7.66 55.11
C GLY A 131 52.61 8.81 56.03
N LEU A 132 51.66 9.56 56.60
CA LEU A 132 51.93 10.70 57.49
C LEU A 132 51.83 10.31 58.97
N GLU A 133 52.91 10.54 59.72
CA GLU A 133 52.96 10.28 61.16
C GLU A 133 52.11 11.28 61.96
N ILE A 134 51.00 10.80 62.53
CA ILE A 134 50.15 11.55 63.47
C ILE A 134 49.80 10.68 64.68
N GLN A 135 50.01 11.21 65.88
CA GLN A 135 49.58 10.55 67.11
C GLN A 135 48.05 10.68 67.25
N SER A 136 47.36 9.56 67.51
CA SER A 136 45.88 9.46 67.60
C SER A 136 45.21 10.46 68.59
N GLY A 137 45.97 10.99 69.56
CA GLY A 137 45.51 12.01 70.51
C GLY A 137 45.49 13.46 69.99
N VAL A 138 46.26 13.82 68.94
CA VAL A 138 46.52 15.24 68.57
C VAL A 138 45.24 16.00 68.25
N LEU A 139 44.29 15.39 67.53
CA LEU A 139 43.02 16.04 67.19
C LEU A 139 42.03 16.15 68.37
N GLN A 140 42.37 15.64 69.56
CA GLN A 140 41.53 15.79 70.77
C GLN A 140 41.80 17.12 71.48
N SER A 141 43.03 17.65 71.41
CA SER A 141 43.45 18.89 72.08
C SER A 141 44.61 19.56 71.32
N ILE A 142 44.32 20.06 70.12
CA ILE A 142 45.34 20.52 69.18
C ILE A 142 45.97 21.88 69.55
N ARG A 143 47.30 21.98 69.41
CA ARG A 143 48.07 23.24 69.54
C ARG A 143 48.16 23.98 68.20
N SER A 144 48.44 25.29 68.20
CA SER A 144 48.37 26.12 66.99
C SER A 144 49.37 25.73 65.89
N ASP A 145 50.55 25.25 66.28
CA ASP A 145 51.58 24.71 65.38
C ASP A 145 51.21 23.32 64.83
N GLU A 146 50.60 22.46 65.66
CA GLU A 146 50.07 21.16 65.24
C GLU A 146 48.93 21.34 64.23
N PHE A 147 48.00 22.28 64.49
CA PHE A 147 46.93 22.63 63.57
C PHE A 147 47.48 23.11 62.23
N ARG A 148 48.49 24.00 62.25
CA ARG A 148 49.18 24.45 61.03
C ARG A 148 49.82 23.26 60.30
N ARG A 149 50.53 22.36 60.99
CA ARG A 149 51.18 21.19 60.38
C ARG A 149 50.16 20.26 59.72
N VAL A 150 49.09 19.88 60.42
CA VAL A 150 48.03 19.00 59.90
C VAL A 150 47.31 19.64 58.70
N PHE A 151 46.99 20.94 58.78
CA PHE A 151 46.40 21.67 57.66
C PHE A 151 47.31 21.68 56.42
N GLN A 152 48.60 21.99 56.60
CA GLN A 152 49.56 22.05 55.49
C GLN A 152 49.76 20.68 54.84
N GLN A 153 49.86 19.61 55.64
CA GLN A 153 49.96 18.24 55.14
C GLN A 153 48.70 17.82 54.35
N LEU A 154 47.49 18.12 54.83
CA LEU A 154 46.26 17.82 54.10
C LEU A 154 46.14 18.59 52.78
N VAL A 155 46.63 19.83 52.73
CA VAL A 155 46.73 20.59 51.46
C VAL A 155 47.75 19.95 50.51
N GLN A 156 48.89 19.47 51.01
CA GLN A 156 49.92 18.81 50.21
C GLN A 156 49.52 17.42 49.69
N LEU A 157 48.61 16.70 50.37
CA LEU A 157 47.99 15.48 49.83
C LEU A 157 47.00 15.77 48.68
N LEU A 158 46.40 16.96 48.65
CA LEU A 158 45.52 17.41 47.56
C LEU A 158 46.32 17.93 46.36
N ASP A 159 47.33 18.75 46.63
CA ASP A 159 48.23 19.35 45.65
C ASP A 159 49.69 19.29 46.16
N PRO A 160 50.48 18.30 45.71
CA PRO A 160 51.89 18.16 46.08
C PRO A 160 52.80 19.32 45.62
N GLN A 161 52.34 20.17 44.71
CA GLN A 161 53.08 21.35 44.25
C GLN A 161 52.73 22.61 45.04
N TRP A 162 51.81 22.54 46.00
CA TRP A 162 51.36 23.72 46.76
C TRP A 162 52.46 24.29 47.68
N SER A 163 53.03 25.43 47.29
CA SER A 163 54.12 26.09 48.02
C SER A 163 53.63 26.89 49.23
N PHE A 164 53.98 26.48 50.45
CA PHE A 164 53.76 27.27 51.67
C PHE A 164 54.94 28.21 51.94
N LYS A 165 54.83 29.49 51.56
CA LYS A 165 55.87 30.50 51.79
C LYS A 165 55.99 30.85 53.28
N PRO A 166 57.19 30.80 53.90
CA PRO A 166 57.35 31.06 55.33
C PRO A 166 57.09 32.53 55.71
N GLU A 167 57.24 33.45 54.77
CA GLU A 167 57.08 34.90 54.96
C GLU A 167 55.61 35.37 55.05
N GLN A 168 54.66 34.58 54.54
CA GLN A 168 53.23 34.94 54.56
C GLN A 168 52.61 34.69 55.93
N LYS A 169 51.62 35.50 56.32
CA LYS A 169 50.84 35.25 57.54
C LYS A 169 50.08 33.93 57.44
N PHE A 170 49.89 33.24 58.57
CA PHE A 170 49.16 31.96 58.56
C PHE A 170 47.71 32.12 58.08
N ASP A 171 47.04 33.23 58.42
CA ASP A 171 45.69 33.56 57.93
C ASP A 171 45.61 33.57 56.40
N GLU A 172 46.65 34.08 55.73
CA GLU A 172 46.76 34.09 54.27
C GLU A 172 47.07 32.69 53.72
N GLN A 173 48.01 31.97 54.36
CA GLN A 173 48.31 30.56 54.05
C GLN A 173 47.10 29.62 54.27
N PHE A 174 46.15 30.00 55.12
CA PHE A 174 44.91 29.26 55.39
C PHE A 174 43.80 29.60 54.39
N VAL A 175 43.61 30.89 54.08
CA VAL A 175 42.56 31.34 53.15
C VAL A 175 42.88 30.99 51.69
N GLN A 176 44.15 31.04 51.26
CA GLN A 176 44.52 30.82 49.86
C GLN A 176 44.19 29.40 49.34
N PRO A 177 44.57 28.29 50.01
CA PRO A 177 44.23 26.93 49.55
C PRO A 177 42.72 26.69 49.59
N LEU A 178 42.04 27.11 50.66
CA LEU A 178 40.58 26.95 50.80
C LEU A 178 39.81 27.72 49.74
N LYS A 179 40.31 28.88 49.29
CA LYS A 179 39.73 29.62 48.17
C LYS A 179 39.99 28.92 46.83
N ALA A 180 41.20 28.37 46.62
CA ALA A 180 41.56 27.63 45.40
C ALA A 180 40.73 26.34 45.25
N PHE A 181 40.65 25.53 46.31
CA PHE A 181 39.82 24.31 46.38
C PHE A 181 38.32 24.60 46.52
N ARG A 182 37.89 25.87 46.52
CA ARG A 182 36.49 26.33 46.57
C ARG A 182 35.71 25.84 47.80
N TYR A 183 36.32 25.89 48.98
CA TYR A 183 35.69 25.50 50.25
C TYR A 183 34.36 26.26 50.49
N PRO A 184 33.20 25.57 50.56
CA PRO A 184 31.89 26.22 50.56
C PRO A 184 31.64 27.19 51.72
N TYR A 185 32.25 26.96 52.87
CA TYR A 185 31.96 27.65 54.12
C TYR A 185 33.03 28.68 54.52
N LEU A 186 33.96 29.03 53.61
CA LEU A 186 35.06 29.96 53.88
C LEU A 186 34.57 31.33 54.42
N GLY A 187 33.44 31.83 53.90
CA GLY A 187 32.81 33.09 54.34
C GLY A 187 32.12 33.04 55.72
N GLN A 188 32.16 31.92 56.43
CA GLN A 188 31.66 31.77 57.81
C GLN A 188 32.78 31.65 58.86
N ILE A 189 34.05 31.73 58.44
CA ILE A 189 35.23 31.67 59.33
C ILE A 189 35.70 33.10 59.65
N ASP A 190 35.63 33.51 60.93
CA ASP A 190 36.41 34.67 61.41
C ASP A 190 37.86 34.22 61.61
N LEU A 191 38.80 34.85 60.89
CA LEU A 191 40.22 34.49 60.91
C LEU A 191 40.85 34.59 62.31
N LYS A 192 40.28 35.38 63.22
CA LYS A 192 40.74 35.49 64.62
C LYS A 192 40.79 34.15 65.35
N ILE A 193 39.99 33.15 64.94
CA ILE A 193 39.99 31.82 65.57
C ILE A 193 41.26 31.01 65.28
N LEU A 194 42.05 31.40 64.26
CA LEU A 194 43.29 30.72 63.87
C LEU A 194 44.43 30.91 64.88
N ALA A 195 44.35 31.93 65.75
CA ALA A 195 45.30 32.13 66.83
C ALA A 195 45.15 31.07 67.94
N THR A 196 43.92 30.62 68.21
CA THR A 196 43.56 29.70 69.30
C THR A 196 42.68 28.54 68.80
N PRO A 197 43.16 27.72 67.84
CA PRO A 197 42.34 26.78 67.09
C PRO A 197 41.70 25.66 67.94
N GLY A 198 42.32 25.30 69.07
CA GLY A 198 41.77 24.35 70.04
C GLY A 198 40.68 24.90 70.97
N ALA A 199 40.32 26.19 70.88
CA ALA A 199 39.28 26.78 71.74
C ALA A 199 37.89 26.16 71.44
N MET A 200 37.08 25.92 72.48
CA MET A 200 35.80 25.17 72.38
C MET A 200 34.80 25.69 71.34
N HIS A 201 34.86 26.98 70.99
CA HIS A 201 33.99 27.60 69.98
C HIS A 201 34.61 27.59 68.57
N ALA A 202 35.94 27.51 68.47
CA ALA A 202 36.72 27.51 67.23
C ALA A 202 36.90 26.09 66.68
N TRP A 203 37.28 25.15 67.55
CA TRP A 203 37.68 23.80 67.17
C TRP A 203 36.63 23.04 66.34
N PRO A 204 35.32 23.09 66.64
CA PRO A 204 34.29 22.46 65.80
C PRO A 204 34.31 22.90 64.33
N LEU A 205 34.63 24.18 64.07
CA LEU A 205 34.66 24.76 62.72
C LEU A 205 35.96 24.38 61.99
N LEU A 206 37.09 24.45 62.68
CA LEU A 206 38.40 24.13 62.12
C LEU A 206 38.59 22.62 61.90
N LEU A 207 38.11 21.77 62.81
CA LEU A 207 38.02 20.32 62.59
C LEU A 207 37.15 19.99 61.36
N GLY A 208 36.07 20.74 61.15
CA GLY A 208 35.25 20.65 59.94
C GLY A 208 35.99 21.04 58.65
N VAL A 209 36.95 21.97 58.71
CA VAL A 209 37.82 22.30 57.57
C VAL A 209 38.79 21.16 57.28
N LEU A 210 39.46 20.63 58.30
CA LEU A 210 40.39 19.50 58.14
C LEU A 210 39.68 18.24 57.62
N HIS A 211 38.49 17.94 58.13
CA HIS A 211 37.68 16.81 57.67
C HIS A 211 37.30 16.96 56.20
N TRP A 212 36.85 18.14 55.77
CA TRP A 212 36.52 18.40 54.37
C TRP A 212 37.74 18.27 53.45
N LEU A 213 38.94 18.70 53.87
CA LEU A 213 40.17 18.49 53.10
C LEU A 213 40.51 17.00 52.97
N ALA A 214 40.36 16.21 54.03
CA ALA A 214 40.59 14.76 53.99
C ALA A 214 39.59 14.04 53.09
N GLU A 215 38.29 14.36 53.18
CA GLU A 215 37.25 13.78 52.32
C GLU A 215 37.39 14.21 50.85
N LEU A 216 37.83 15.45 50.58
CA LEU A 216 38.17 15.90 49.22
C LEU A 216 39.39 15.13 48.68
N GLY A 217 40.37 14.83 49.54
CA GLY A 217 41.53 14.00 49.20
C GLY A 217 41.11 12.59 48.77
N LYS A 218 40.28 11.93 49.57
CA LYS A 218 39.68 10.62 49.25
C LYS A 218 38.89 10.67 47.93
N ALA A 219 38.05 11.69 47.74
CA ALA A 219 37.25 11.83 46.53
C ALA A 219 38.12 11.99 45.27
N ARG A 220 39.17 12.82 45.34
CA ARG A 220 40.16 12.97 44.26
C ARG A 220 40.88 11.65 43.97
N PHE A 221 41.32 10.95 45.01
CA PHE A 221 42.06 9.69 44.89
C PHE A 221 41.19 8.58 44.26
N HIS A 222 39.96 8.40 44.75
CA HIS A 222 39.00 7.45 44.16
C HIS A 222 38.66 7.78 42.71
N TYR A 223 38.51 9.06 42.35
CA TYR A 223 38.30 9.47 40.96
C TYR A 223 39.50 9.10 40.08
N VAL A 224 40.72 9.44 40.49
CA VAL A 224 41.94 9.10 39.72
C VAL A 224 42.15 7.59 39.58
N GLN A 225 41.73 6.78 40.55
CA GLN A 225 41.79 5.31 40.48
C GLN A 225 40.58 4.65 39.80
N SER A 226 39.55 5.40 39.40
CA SER A 226 38.28 4.82 38.96
C SER A 226 38.29 4.24 37.54
N GLY A 227 39.25 4.63 36.69
CA GLY A 227 39.21 4.34 35.25
C GLY A 227 38.10 5.09 34.49
N ASP A 228 37.54 6.16 35.07
CA ASP A 228 36.55 7.01 34.40
C ASP A 228 37.14 7.59 33.09
N LEU A 229 36.35 7.52 32.01
CA LEU A 229 36.76 7.95 30.66
C LEU A 229 37.20 9.43 30.61
N THR A 230 36.73 10.26 31.55
CA THR A 230 37.13 11.65 31.70
C THR A 230 38.56 11.86 32.24
N LEU A 231 39.25 10.77 32.64
CA LEU A 231 40.70 10.76 32.89
C LEU A 231 41.54 10.74 31.60
N GLN A 232 40.95 10.33 30.47
CA GLN A 232 41.58 10.27 29.14
C GLN A 232 42.88 9.43 29.08
N ASP A 233 42.94 8.34 29.86
CA ASP A 233 44.04 7.37 29.87
C ASP A 233 43.99 6.42 28.65
N SER A 234 44.99 6.50 27.77
CA SER A 234 45.10 5.65 26.58
C SER A 234 45.37 4.17 26.89
N SER A 235 45.84 3.83 28.09
CA SER A 235 46.08 2.44 28.49
C SER A 235 44.80 1.69 28.86
N GLN A 236 43.69 2.40 29.11
CA GLN A 236 42.38 1.80 29.40
C GLN A 236 41.50 1.64 28.14
N VAL A 237 41.96 2.10 26.97
CA VAL A 237 41.20 1.99 25.71
C VAL A 237 41.18 0.52 25.26
N PRO A 238 40.00 -0.12 25.13
CA PRO A 238 39.90 -1.50 24.63
C PRO A 238 40.25 -1.59 23.13
N ASP A 239 40.58 -2.79 22.65
CA ASP A 239 40.83 -3.02 21.21
C ASP A 239 39.59 -2.74 20.34
N GLU A 240 38.37 -2.93 20.87
CA GLU A 240 37.09 -2.51 20.26
C GLU A 240 36.52 -1.28 20.98
N PHE A 241 36.44 -0.13 20.31
CA PHE A 241 35.97 1.12 20.92
C PHE A 241 35.23 2.05 19.94
N ASP A 242 34.08 2.59 20.35
CA ASP A 242 33.31 3.62 19.60
C ASP A 242 33.01 4.88 20.44
N ASP A 243 33.44 4.93 21.70
CA ASP A 243 33.20 6.10 22.56
C ASP A 243 34.12 7.27 22.18
N ILE A 244 33.54 8.45 22.03
CA ILE A 244 34.25 9.71 21.74
C ILE A 244 35.38 9.97 22.75
N ASN A 245 35.21 9.58 24.02
CA ASN A 245 36.22 9.74 25.05
C ASN A 245 37.45 8.84 24.83
N HIS A 246 37.29 7.62 24.27
CA HIS A 246 38.41 6.77 23.87
C HIS A 246 39.18 7.38 22.69
N HIS A 247 38.45 7.89 21.68
CA HIS A 247 39.06 8.63 20.57
C HIS A 247 39.82 9.89 21.06
N GLN A 248 39.29 10.59 22.07
CA GLN A 248 39.98 11.72 22.71
C GLN A 248 41.19 11.30 23.54
N ALA A 249 41.15 10.17 24.26
CA ALA A 249 42.28 9.64 25.03
C ALA A 249 43.47 9.31 24.11
N LEU A 250 43.22 8.56 23.03
CA LEU A 250 44.24 8.24 22.03
C LEU A 250 44.80 9.51 21.35
N ALA A 251 43.92 10.46 20.99
CA ALA A 251 44.35 11.73 20.39
C ALA A 251 45.18 12.58 21.37
N LEU A 252 44.80 12.66 22.64
CA LEU A 252 45.54 13.41 23.65
C LEU A 252 46.91 12.80 23.94
N ASP A 253 47.00 11.47 24.03
CA ASP A 253 48.27 10.78 24.21
C ASP A 253 49.19 10.97 22.99
N HIS A 254 48.65 10.81 21.78
CA HIS A 254 49.34 11.15 20.53
C HIS A 254 49.88 12.59 20.53
N TYR A 255 49.02 13.58 20.80
CA TYR A 255 49.42 14.99 20.84
C TYR A 255 50.44 15.27 21.96
N THR A 256 50.33 14.61 23.11
CA THR A 256 51.28 14.79 24.23
C THR A 256 52.67 14.25 23.87
N ARG A 257 52.74 13.09 23.21
CA ARG A 257 54.00 12.50 22.74
C ARG A 257 54.61 13.30 21.59
N ALA A 258 53.81 13.64 20.58
CA ALA A 258 54.24 14.48 19.45
C ALA A 258 54.72 15.86 19.93
N TYR A 259 53.99 16.52 20.85
CA TYR A 259 54.38 17.81 21.39
C TYR A 259 55.67 17.75 22.23
N SER A 260 55.90 16.64 22.97
CA SER A 260 57.17 16.39 23.66
C SER A 260 58.36 16.34 22.69
N ILE A 261 58.16 15.78 21.49
CA ILE A 261 59.16 15.67 20.41
C ILE A 261 59.32 17.00 19.65
N PHE A 262 58.22 17.73 19.44
CA PHE A 262 58.22 19.09 18.89
C PHE A 262 59.01 20.06 19.78
N LEU A 263 58.86 19.97 21.11
CA LEU A 263 59.66 20.76 22.07
C LEU A 263 61.17 20.40 22.05
N GLN A 264 61.56 19.30 21.42
CA GLN A 264 62.96 18.94 21.14
C GLN A 264 63.45 19.41 19.75
N GLY A 265 62.61 20.12 18.99
CA GLY A 265 62.95 20.70 17.69
C GLY A 265 62.75 19.76 16.50
N GLN A 266 61.82 18.80 16.58
CA GLN A 266 61.48 17.88 15.50
C GLN A 266 60.04 18.09 15.01
N ASP A 267 59.86 18.23 13.69
CA ASP A 267 58.56 18.52 13.05
C ASP A 267 57.87 17.27 12.44
N LEU A 268 58.38 16.05 12.71
CA LEU A 268 57.85 14.79 12.19
C LEU A 268 57.70 13.75 13.32
N PHE A 269 56.60 13.00 13.32
CA PHE A 269 56.19 12.14 14.45
C PHE A 269 55.85 10.68 14.05
N PRO A 270 56.62 10.01 13.16
CA PRO A 270 56.21 8.75 12.53
C PRO A 270 56.06 7.57 13.50
N GLU A 271 56.75 7.59 14.64
CA GLU A 271 56.56 6.57 15.69
C GLU A 271 55.23 6.78 16.44
N GLN A 272 54.83 8.03 16.64
CA GLN A 272 53.61 8.40 17.36
C GLN A 272 52.38 8.17 16.47
N GLU A 273 52.51 8.51 15.18
CA GLU A 273 51.55 8.17 14.13
C GLU A 273 51.36 6.65 14.06
N ARG A 274 52.45 5.85 13.97
CA ARG A 274 52.36 4.37 13.99
C ARG A 274 51.66 3.81 15.23
N ILE A 275 51.93 4.34 16.42
CA ILE A 275 51.25 3.90 17.65
C ILE A 275 49.75 4.15 17.55
N LEU A 276 49.34 5.31 17.01
CA LEU A 276 47.93 5.64 16.81
C LEU A 276 47.29 4.72 15.75
N GLU A 277 47.98 4.48 14.63
CA GLU A 277 47.58 3.55 13.57
C GLU A 277 47.38 2.12 14.12
N GLU A 278 48.25 1.63 15.00
CA GLU A 278 48.13 0.30 15.62
C GLU A 278 46.84 0.13 16.45
N TYR A 279 46.37 1.18 17.14
CA TYR A 279 45.06 1.15 17.82
C TYR A 279 43.88 1.12 16.84
N TYR A 280 43.93 1.90 15.75
CA TYR A 280 42.84 1.89 14.76
C TYR A 280 42.82 0.63 13.89
N ALA A 281 43.99 0.08 13.54
CA ALA A 281 44.10 -1.16 12.78
C ALA A 281 43.48 -2.36 13.54
N LYS A 282 43.64 -2.41 14.86
CA LYS A 282 42.97 -3.39 15.73
C LYS A 282 41.45 -3.24 15.74
N LYS A 283 40.95 -2.01 15.88
CA LYS A 283 39.51 -1.70 15.79
C LYS A 283 38.95 -2.15 14.44
N ASP A 284 39.67 -1.87 13.36
CA ASP A 284 39.23 -2.16 12.00
C ASP A 284 39.41 -3.63 11.61
N GLU A 285 40.28 -4.42 12.26
CA GLU A 285 40.53 -5.84 11.96
C GLU A 285 39.24 -6.67 11.90
N ARG A 286 38.35 -6.48 12.89
CA ARG A 286 37.03 -7.13 12.92
C ARG A 286 36.12 -6.62 11.80
N ILE A 287 36.13 -5.33 11.52
CA ILE A 287 35.28 -4.71 10.49
C ILE A 287 35.71 -5.20 9.10
N VAL A 288 37.02 -5.25 8.83
CA VAL A 288 37.62 -5.81 7.61
C VAL A 288 37.27 -7.29 7.47
N THR A 289 37.39 -8.07 8.55
CA THR A 289 37.04 -9.50 8.56
C THR A 289 35.56 -9.73 8.22
N GLN A 290 34.65 -8.95 8.82
CA GLN A 290 33.22 -9.03 8.52
C GLN A 290 32.89 -8.56 7.09
N LEU A 291 33.55 -7.50 6.62
CA LEU A 291 33.40 -6.98 5.26
C LEU A 291 33.86 -8.00 4.21
N ASP A 292 34.95 -8.73 4.45
CA ASP A 292 35.46 -9.76 3.54
C ASP A 292 34.61 -11.02 3.53
N GLN A 293 34.03 -11.42 4.68
CA GLN A 293 32.99 -12.46 4.73
C GLN A 293 31.76 -12.05 3.88
N GLN A 294 31.24 -10.83 4.08
CA GLN A 294 30.09 -10.33 3.32
C GLN A 294 30.38 -10.18 1.81
N LYS A 295 31.60 -9.82 1.41
CA LYS A 295 32.02 -9.83 0.00
C LYS A 295 31.98 -11.24 -0.59
N GLU A 296 32.39 -12.27 0.15
CA GLU A 296 32.39 -13.65 -0.35
C GLU A 296 30.98 -14.24 -0.43
N GLU A 297 30.13 -13.97 0.57
CA GLU A 297 28.68 -14.28 0.52
C GLU A 297 28.02 -13.60 -0.69
N LEU A 298 28.30 -12.31 -0.93
CA LEU A 298 27.77 -11.56 -2.07
C LEU A 298 28.26 -12.11 -3.42
N LYS A 299 29.51 -12.58 -3.53
CA LYS A 299 29.98 -13.31 -4.72
C LYS A 299 29.20 -14.61 -4.92
N HIS A 300 29.01 -15.40 -3.87
CA HIS A 300 28.28 -16.68 -3.96
C HIS A 300 26.83 -16.44 -4.40
N VAL A 301 26.13 -15.50 -3.78
CA VAL A 301 24.74 -15.13 -4.14
C VAL A 301 24.65 -14.59 -5.57
N ASN A 302 25.63 -13.81 -6.04
CA ASN A 302 25.66 -13.35 -7.43
C ASN A 302 25.92 -14.48 -8.44
N LEU A 303 26.76 -15.47 -8.10
CA LEU A 303 26.98 -16.66 -8.94
C LEU A 303 25.74 -17.57 -8.97
N GLU A 304 25.04 -17.70 -7.85
CA GLU A 304 23.76 -18.41 -7.78
C GLU A 304 22.67 -17.68 -8.59
N LEU A 305 22.58 -16.36 -8.48
CA LEU A 305 21.69 -15.52 -9.30
C LEU A 305 21.99 -15.67 -10.79
N GLU A 306 23.25 -15.55 -11.21
CA GLU A 306 23.65 -15.69 -12.62
C GLU A 306 23.36 -17.11 -13.14
N SER A 307 23.48 -18.13 -12.30
CA SER A 307 23.08 -19.52 -12.62
C SER A 307 21.55 -19.64 -12.81
N LEU A 308 20.77 -19.03 -11.92
CA LEU A 308 19.30 -19.03 -11.96
C LEU A 308 18.72 -18.19 -13.12
N GLU A 309 19.38 -17.10 -13.51
CA GLU A 309 19.01 -16.29 -14.68
C GLU A 309 19.34 -16.98 -16.00
N LYS A 310 20.43 -17.77 -16.06
CA LYS A 310 20.78 -18.60 -17.22
C LYS A 310 19.96 -19.88 -17.32
N ALA A 311 19.44 -20.38 -16.20
CA ALA A 311 18.55 -21.53 -16.19
C ALA A 311 17.21 -21.18 -16.88
N PRO A 312 16.67 -22.05 -17.76
CA PRO A 312 15.33 -21.84 -18.28
C PRO A 312 14.32 -21.87 -17.10
N PRO A 313 13.24 -21.07 -17.13
CA PRO A 313 12.30 -21.01 -16.00
C PRO A 313 11.76 -22.40 -15.66
N PRO A 314 11.91 -22.92 -14.43
CA PRO A 314 11.56 -24.31 -14.10
C PRO A 314 10.10 -24.68 -14.44
N ILE A 315 9.21 -23.69 -14.43
CA ILE A 315 7.81 -23.83 -14.85
C ILE A 315 7.65 -24.24 -16.33
N GLN A 316 8.57 -23.86 -17.23
CA GLN A 316 8.52 -24.27 -18.65
C GLN A 316 8.87 -25.75 -18.82
N ASP A 317 9.86 -26.26 -18.10
CA ASP A 317 10.22 -27.68 -18.16
C ASP A 317 9.15 -28.54 -17.48
N LEU A 318 8.63 -28.11 -16.32
CA LEU A 318 7.46 -28.73 -15.70
C LEU A 318 6.22 -28.70 -16.60
N GLN A 319 6.03 -27.66 -17.44
CA GLN A 319 4.96 -27.63 -18.46
C GLN A 319 5.21 -28.62 -19.61
N LYS A 320 6.46 -28.77 -20.09
CA LYS A 320 6.83 -29.80 -21.08
C LYS A 320 6.53 -31.19 -20.55
N ASP A 321 6.97 -31.48 -19.32
CA ASP A 321 6.79 -32.77 -18.64
C ASP A 321 5.32 -33.08 -18.36
N ASN A 322 4.56 -32.10 -17.84
CA ASN A 322 3.11 -32.23 -17.70
C ASN A 322 2.43 -32.50 -19.06
N GLY A 323 2.93 -31.88 -20.14
CA GLY A 323 2.51 -32.13 -21.52
C GLY A 323 2.90 -33.52 -22.06
N PHE A 324 4.04 -34.09 -21.68
CA PHE A 324 4.40 -35.48 -21.98
C PHE A 324 3.49 -36.45 -21.22
N ILE A 325 3.38 -36.29 -19.89
CA ILE A 325 2.55 -37.13 -19.01
C ILE A 325 1.08 -37.14 -19.45
N LYS A 326 0.50 -35.99 -19.83
CA LYS A 326 -0.87 -35.91 -20.38
C LYS A 326 -1.04 -36.68 -21.69
N ARG A 327 -0.06 -36.59 -22.61
CA ARG A 327 -0.09 -37.34 -23.88
C ARG A 327 0.03 -38.84 -23.64
N ASP A 328 0.88 -39.27 -22.73
CA ASP A 328 1.07 -40.69 -22.43
C ASP A 328 -0.10 -41.28 -21.65
N LYS A 329 -0.68 -40.52 -20.69
CA LYS A 329 -1.96 -40.87 -20.07
C LYS A 329 -3.05 -41.14 -21.13
N ALA A 330 -3.24 -40.23 -22.09
CA ALA A 330 -4.25 -40.40 -23.13
C ALA A 330 -3.98 -41.62 -24.03
N LYS A 331 -2.71 -41.96 -24.33
CA LYS A 331 -2.35 -43.21 -25.01
C LYS A 331 -2.75 -44.44 -24.18
N PHE A 332 -2.42 -44.44 -22.89
CA PHE A 332 -2.75 -45.57 -22.00
C PHE A 332 -4.27 -45.73 -21.81
N GLU A 333 -5.04 -44.64 -21.75
CA GLU A 333 -6.51 -44.68 -21.69
C GLU A 333 -7.14 -45.30 -22.95
N GLU A 334 -6.68 -44.95 -24.16
CA GLU A 334 -7.18 -45.60 -25.39
C GLU A 334 -6.68 -47.06 -25.53
N ILE A 335 -5.47 -47.37 -25.06
CA ILE A 335 -4.99 -48.77 -24.99
C ILE A 335 -5.87 -49.59 -24.04
N LEU A 336 -6.20 -49.06 -22.86
CA LEU A 336 -7.14 -49.69 -21.91
C LEU A 336 -8.51 -49.89 -22.57
N ARG A 337 -9.10 -48.83 -23.14
CA ARG A 337 -10.42 -48.89 -23.81
C ARG A 337 -10.45 -49.93 -24.94
N ARG A 338 -9.38 -50.04 -25.72
CA ARG A 338 -9.21 -51.06 -26.77
C ARG A 338 -9.09 -52.48 -26.20
N CYS A 339 -8.33 -52.65 -25.12
CA CYS A 339 -8.18 -53.92 -24.42
C CYS A 339 -9.49 -54.37 -23.74
N GLU A 340 -10.23 -53.47 -23.11
CA GLU A 340 -11.54 -53.73 -22.53
C GLU A 340 -12.58 -54.09 -23.58
N SER A 341 -12.61 -53.36 -24.71
CA SER A 341 -13.48 -53.70 -25.84
C SER A 341 -13.16 -55.10 -26.41
N LYS A 342 -11.88 -55.45 -26.54
CA LYS A 342 -11.45 -56.80 -26.97
C LYS A 342 -11.81 -57.86 -25.93
N LYS A 343 -11.60 -57.60 -24.63
CA LYS A 343 -11.99 -58.48 -23.51
C LYS A 343 -13.49 -58.75 -23.54
N LYS A 344 -14.32 -57.71 -23.67
CA LYS A 344 -15.78 -57.87 -23.77
C LYS A 344 -16.17 -58.73 -24.97
N LYS A 345 -15.69 -58.42 -26.19
CA LYS A 345 -15.97 -59.23 -27.38
C LYS A 345 -15.56 -60.70 -27.25
N LEU A 346 -14.46 -60.99 -26.55
CA LEU A 346 -14.02 -62.36 -26.26
C LEU A 346 -14.93 -63.05 -25.23
N VAL A 347 -15.39 -62.34 -24.19
CA VAL A 347 -16.35 -62.86 -23.21
C VAL A 347 -17.71 -63.13 -23.87
N ASP A 348 -18.24 -62.17 -24.64
CA ASP A 348 -19.50 -62.30 -25.36
C ASP A 348 -19.47 -63.46 -26.37
N THR A 349 -18.32 -63.68 -27.02
CA THR A 349 -18.09 -64.82 -27.91
C THR A 349 -18.03 -66.13 -27.11
N LEU A 350 -17.18 -66.22 -26.09
CA LEU A 350 -17.05 -67.42 -25.25
C LEU A 350 -18.37 -67.82 -24.57
N ALA A 351 -19.26 -66.86 -24.30
CA ALA A 351 -20.62 -67.12 -23.84
C ALA A 351 -21.49 -67.78 -24.91
N ARG A 352 -21.47 -67.29 -26.16
CA ARG A 352 -22.16 -67.94 -27.29
C ARG A 352 -21.61 -69.34 -27.58
N GLU A 353 -20.29 -69.48 -27.74
CA GLU A 353 -19.66 -70.79 -28.03
C GLU A 353 -20.03 -71.84 -26.96
N LYS A 354 -20.14 -71.43 -25.68
CA LYS A 354 -20.63 -72.32 -24.60
C LYS A 354 -22.11 -72.67 -24.72
N ALA A 355 -22.97 -71.73 -25.11
CA ALA A 355 -24.39 -71.98 -25.31
C ALA A 355 -24.64 -72.89 -26.54
N GLU A 356 -23.92 -72.66 -27.63
CA GLU A 356 -23.94 -73.47 -28.85
C GLU A 356 -23.41 -74.89 -28.56
N LEU A 357 -22.30 -75.02 -27.82
CA LEU A 357 -21.78 -76.33 -27.37
C LEU A 357 -22.80 -77.07 -26.48
N ALA A 358 -23.42 -76.40 -25.51
CA ALA A 358 -24.43 -77.01 -24.64
C ALA A 358 -25.67 -77.47 -25.42
N TYR A 359 -26.12 -76.70 -26.41
CA TYR A 359 -27.18 -77.08 -27.33
C TYR A 359 -26.80 -78.30 -28.18
N CYS A 360 -25.60 -78.32 -28.76
CA CYS A 360 -25.11 -79.44 -29.56
C CYS A 360 -24.99 -80.73 -28.74
N VAL A 361 -24.50 -80.67 -27.50
CA VAL A 361 -24.45 -81.84 -26.59
C VAL A 361 -25.86 -82.35 -26.29
N ALA A 362 -26.78 -81.47 -25.86
CA ALA A 362 -28.16 -81.86 -25.56
C ALA A 362 -28.95 -82.36 -26.78
N ASN A 363 -28.55 -81.98 -28.00
CA ASN A 363 -29.13 -82.52 -29.23
C ASN A 363 -28.52 -83.87 -29.62
N LEU A 364 -27.23 -84.09 -29.38
CA LEU A 364 -26.55 -85.37 -29.59
C LEU A 364 -27.09 -86.44 -28.63
N GLU A 365 -27.29 -86.09 -27.35
CA GLU A 365 -27.91 -86.97 -26.34
C GLU A 365 -29.33 -87.42 -26.76
N LYS A 366 -30.13 -86.50 -27.31
CA LYS A 366 -31.45 -86.84 -27.87
C LYS A 366 -31.36 -87.79 -29.07
N LEU A 367 -30.47 -87.51 -30.02
CA LEU A 367 -30.30 -88.34 -31.21
C LEU A 367 -29.82 -89.75 -30.86
N GLN A 368 -28.94 -89.91 -29.88
CA GLN A 368 -28.54 -91.24 -29.37
C GLN A 368 -29.68 -91.98 -28.67
N ALA A 369 -30.53 -91.28 -27.93
CA ALA A 369 -31.73 -91.88 -27.33
C ALA A 369 -32.75 -92.33 -28.40
N GLU A 370 -32.93 -91.55 -29.48
CA GLU A 370 -33.80 -91.94 -30.59
C GLU A 370 -33.20 -93.07 -31.44
N GLU A 371 -31.88 -93.08 -31.68
CA GLU A 371 -31.17 -94.17 -32.34
C GLU A 371 -31.35 -95.49 -31.57
N SER A 372 -31.14 -95.47 -30.24
CA SER A 372 -31.36 -96.65 -29.39
C SER A 372 -32.81 -97.16 -29.46
N ARG A 373 -33.80 -96.25 -29.38
CA ARG A 373 -35.22 -96.60 -29.49
C ARG A 373 -35.56 -97.20 -30.85
N LEU A 374 -35.01 -96.64 -31.94
CA LEU A 374 -35.25 -97.13 -33.30
C LEU A 374 -34.56 -98.49 -33.53
N ALA A 375 -33.37 -98.71 -32.97
CA ALA A 375 -32.69 -100.00 -33.02
C ALA A 375 -33.46 -101.10 -32.27
N GLU A 376 -34.12 -100.78 -31.15
CA GLU A 376 -35.04 -101.69 -30.46
C GLU A 376 -36.27 -102.01 -31.31
N VAL A 377 -36.96 -101.00 -31.85
CA VAL A 377 -38.16 -101.20 -32.70
C VAL A 377 -37.85 -102.00 -33.96
N VAL A 378 -36.71 -101.76 -34.62
CA VAL A 378 -36.27 -102.53 -35.80
C VAL A 378 -35.92 -103.97 -35.43
N LYS A 379 -35.40 -104.23 -34.22
CA LYS A 379 -35.11 -105.57 -33.72
C LYS A 379 -36.37 -106.38 -33.37
N GLU A 380 -37.48 -105.72 -33.04
CA GLU A 380 -38.79 -106.38 -32.88
C GLU A 380 -39.46 -106.71 -34.23
N GLN A 381 -39.19 -105.93 -35.28
CA GLN A 381 -39.81 -106.06 -36.60
C GLN A 381 -39.09 -107.06 -37.53
N ASN A 382 -39.52 -108.33 -37.46
CA ASN A 382 -39.07 -109.39 -38.38
C ASN A 382 -39.74 -109.27 -39.77
N LEU A 383 -39.34 -108.28 -40.57
CA LEU A 383 -39.87 -108.02 -41.92
C LEU A 383 -39.12 -108.81 -43.02
N SER A 384 -39.85 -109.31 -44.01
CA SER A 384 -39.28 -110.04 -45.15
C SER A 384 -38.69 -109.10 -46.22
N PRO A 385 -37.54 -109.42 -46.84
CA PRO A 385 -36.97 -108.64 -47.94
C PRO A 385 -37.93 -108.41 -49.12
N GLU A 386 -38.83 -109.35 -49.40
CA GLU A 386 -39.81 -109.23 -50.49
C GLU A 386 -40.91 -108.19 -50.17
N GLU A 387 -41.30 -108.07 -48.90
CA GLU A 387 -42.24 -107.04 -48.46
C GLU A 387 -41.57 -105.66 -48.41
N VAL A 388 -40.29 -105.59 -48.03
CA VAL A 388 -39.49 -104.37 -48.16
C VAL A 388 -39.39 -103.92 -49.63
N ILE A 389 -39.24 -104.84 -50.59
CA ILE A 389 -39.24 -104.49 -52.02
C ILE A 389 -40.61 -104.01 -52.48
N ARG A 390 -41.71 -104.68 -52.12
CA ARG A 390 -43.07 -104.23 -52.48
C ARG A 390 -43.37 -102.86 -51.88
N MET A 391 -43.10 -102.68 -50.57
CA MET A 391 -43.26 -101.41 -49.87
C MET A 391 -42.38 -100.31 -50.47
N ASN A 392 -41.14 -100.61 -50.85
CA ASN A 392 -40.27 -99.65 -51.54
C ASN A 392 -40.83 -99.25 -52.91
N THR A 393 -41.42 -100.18 -53.69
CA THR A 393 -42.04 -99.83 -54.98
C THR A 393 -43.32 -99.00 -54.82
N GLU A 394 -44.16 -99.29 -53.82
CA GLU A 394 -45.33 -98.46 -53.49
C GLU A 394 -44.91 -97.10 -52.91
N HIS A 395 -43.86 -97.06 -52.09
CA HIS A 395 -43.24 -95.83 -51.60
C HIS A 395 -42.62 -95.02 -52.75
N GLU A 396 -42.04 -95.67 -53.77
CA GLU A 396 -41.47 -95.00 -54.94
C GLU A 396 -42.52 -94.40 -55.88
N THR A 397 -43.69 -95.02 -56.03
CA THR A 397 -44.81 -94.41 -56.78
C THR A 397 -45.45 -93.29 -55.98
N LEU A 398 -45.76 -93.54 -54.70
CA LEU A 398 -46.30 -92.52 -53.78
C LEU A 398 -45.33 -91.34 -53.57
N THR A 399 -44.01 -91.55 -53.64
CA THR A 399 -43.02 -90.47 -53.59
C THR A 399 -43.05 -89.62 -54.85
N ARG A 400 -43.15 -90.21 -56.05
CA ARG A 400 -43.27 -89.43 -57.31
C ARG A 400 -44.60 -88.67 -57.39
N ASP A 401 -45.69 -89.25 -56.91
CA ASP A 401 -46.97 -88.56 -56.78
C ASP A 401 -46.92 -87.46 -55.71
N LEU A 402 -46.27 -87.70 -54.56
CA LEU A 402 -46.00 -86.66 -53.57
C LEU A 402 -45.06 -85.57 -54.09
N GLU A 403 -44.08 -85.87 -54.95
CA GLU A 403 -43.18 -84.87 -55.53
C GLU A 403 -43.90 -84.01 -56.56
N THR A 404 -44.76 -84.58 -57.41
CA THR A 404 -45.59 -83.79 -58.33
C THR A 404 -46.69 -83.00 -57.61
N LEU A 405 -47.26 -83.53 -56.53
CA LEU A 405 -48.18 -82.78 -55.66
C LEU A 405 -47.46 -81.68 -54.87
N LYS A 406 -46.29 -81.95 -54.27
CA LYS A 406 -45.43 -80.94 -53.63
C LYS A 406 -44.99 -79.88 -54.64
N HIS A 407 -44.69 -80.25 -55.88
CA HIS A 407 -44.30 -79.27 -56.89
C HIS A 407 -45.48 -78.35 -57.22
N LYS A 408 -46.67 -78.90 -57.50
CA LYS A 408 -47.89 -78.09 -57.67
C LYS A 408 -48.21 -77.23 -56.44
N ILE A 409 -48.06 -77.77 -55.23
CA ILE A 409 -48.22 -77.02 -53.97
C ILE A 409 -47.18 -75.90 -53.86
N THR A 410 -45.92 -76.10 -54.27
CA THR A 410 -44.92 -75.02 -54.28
C THR A 410 -45.17 -74.00 -55.38
N GLU A 411 -45.72 -74.38 -56.55
CA GLU A 411 -46.16 -73.43 -57.57
C GLU A 411 -47.35 -72.60 -57.09
N THR A 412 -48.39 -73.23 -56.52
CA THR A 412 -49.54 -72.50 -55.95
C THR A 412 -49.13 -71.66 -54.76
N ASN A 413 -48.25 -72.14 -53.88
CA ASN A 413 -47.75 -71.36 -52.74
C ASN A 413 -46.82 -70.23 -53.19
N GLN A 414 -46.04 -70.38 -54.26
CA GLN A 414 -45.31 -69.26 -54.86
C GLN A 414 -46.26 -68.22 -55.48
N LEU A 415 -47.40 -68.65 -56.03
CA LEU A 415 -48.41 -67.76 -56.58
C LEU A 415 -49.17 -67.03 -55.45
N VAL A 416 -49.55 -67.74 -54.39
CA VAL A 416 -50.10 -67.20 -53.15
C VAL A 416 -49.12 -66.21 -52.52
N VAL A 417 -47.87 -66.57 -52.27
CA VAL A 417 -46.85 -65.66 -51.70
C VAL A 417 -46.61 -64.43 -52.60
N LYS A 418 -46.68 -64.55 -53.93
CA LYS A 418 -46.61 -63.39 -54.84
C LYS A 418 -47.85 -62.48 -54.69
N LEU A 419 -49.03 -63.06 -54.53
CA LEU A 419 -50.27 -62.31 -54.30
C LEU A 419 -50.34 -61.71 -52.89
N GLU A 420 -49.86 -62.41 -51.87
CA GLU A 420 -49.70 -61.93 -50.48
C GLU A 420 -48.69 -60.79 -50.43
N VAL A 421 -47.49 -60.93 -51.00
CA VAL A 421 -46.52 -59.82 -51.09
C VAL A 421 -47.11 -58.62 -51.86
N SER A 422 -47.91 -58.87 -52.91
CA SER A 422 -48.63 -57.78 -53.60
C SER A 422 -49.76 -57.18 -52.76
N LEU A 423 -50.42 -57.96 -51.90
CA LEU A 423 -51.52 -57.52 -51.04
C LEU A 423 -50.98 -56.77 -49.82
N THR A 424 -50.02 -57.33 -49.09
CA THR A 424 -49.28 -56.67 -48.00
C THR A 424 -48.64 -55.37 -48.48
N ARG A 425 -48.04 -55.35 -49.69
CA ARG A 425 -47.57 -54.09 -50.27
C ARG A 425 -48.72 -53.11 -50.50
N LYS A 426 -49.87 -53.55 -51.01
CA LYS A 426 -51.03 -52.66 -51.24
C LYS A 426 -51.70 -52.19 -49.95
N VAL A 427 -51.67 -52.99 -48.89
CA VAL A 427 -52.08 -52.64 -47.53
C VAL A 427 -51.11 -51.60 -46.96
N SER A 428 -49.79 -51.83 -47.01
CA SER A 428 -48.76 -50.86 -46.61
C SER A 428 -48.87 -49.55 -47.41
N ASP A 429 -49.01 -49.61 -48.74
CA ASP A 429 -49.22 -48.44 -49.59
C ASP A 429 -50.50 -47.64 -49.17
N THR A 430 -51.49 -48.28 -48.53
CA THR A 430 -52.69 -47.60 -47.98
C THR A 430 -52.56 -47.20 -46.52
N GLU A 431 -51.80 -47.92 -45.70
CA GLU A 431 -51.49 -47.58 -44.31
C GLU A 431 -50.58 -46.35 -44.26
N ASP A 432 -49.52 -46.30 -45.08
CA ASP A 432 -48.66 -45.12 -45.28
C ASP A 432 -49.49 -43.87 -45.69
N ALA A 433 -50.52 -44.05 -46.51
CA ALA A 433 -51.41 -42.97 -46.95
C ALA A 433 -52.42 -42.55 -45.86
N LEU A 434 -52.87 -43.49 -45.03
CA LEU A 434 -53.74 -43.26 -43.87
C LEU A 434 -52.97 -42.52 -42.77
N ASP A 435 -51.75 -42.95 -42.47
CA ASP A 435 -50.83 -42.31 -41.53
C ASP A 435 -50.44 -40.91 -42.01
N ALA A 436 -50.13 -40.72 -43.31
CA ALA A 436 -49.88 -39.40 -43.86
C ALA A 436 -51.09 -38.46 -43.68
N TYR A 437 -52.31 -38.97 -43.84
CA TYR A 437 -53.55 -38.22 -43.59
C TYR A 437 -53.78 -37.94 -42.10
N SER A 438 -53.59 -38.92 -41.22
CA SER A 438 -53.78 -38.81 -39.77
C SER A 438 -52.75 -37.87 -39.11
N ASN A 439 -51.48 -37.96 -39.53
CA ASN A 439 -50.45 -37.00 -39.13
C ASN A 439 -50.75 -35.59 -39.65
N LEU A 440 -51.31 -35.46 -40.87
CA LEU A 440 -51.73 -34.15 -41.39
C LEU A 440 -52.89 -33.55 -40.58
N LEU A 441 -53.93 -34.33 -40.26
CA LEU A 441 -55.00 -33.90 -39.34
C LEU A 441 -54.43 -33.46 -37.98
N SER A 442 -53.56 -34.27 -37.39
CA SER A 442 -52.94 -34.01 -36.08
C SER A 442 -52.10 -32.72 -36.10
N SER A 443 -51.27 -32.53 -37.13
CA SER A 443 -50.43 -31.33 -37.28
C SER A 443 -51.22 -30.04 -37.53
N LEU A 444 -52.44 -30.15 -38.08
CA LEU A 444 -53.36 -29.04 -38.29
C LEU A 444 -54.32 -28.80 -37.11
N GLY A 445 -54.26 -29.63 -36.05
CA GLY A 445 -55.18 -29.56 -34.91
C GLY A 445 -56.62 -29.95 -35.27
N LEU A 446 -56.81 -30.81 -36.27
CA LEU A 446 -58.10 -31.27 -36.79
C LEU A 446 -58.45 -32.71 -36.37
N PHE A 447 -57.84 -33.19 -35.28
CA PHE A 447 -58.18 -34.44 -34.62
C PHE A 447 -59.41 -34.22 -33.71
N PRO A 448 -60.33 -35.18 -33.52
CA PRO A 448 -61.55 -34.96 -32.74
C PRO A 448 -61.31 -34.59 -31.27
N PRO A 449 -62.13 -33.71 -30.67
CA PRO A 449 -63.21 -32.94 -31.28
C PRO A 449 -62.71 -31.72 -32.06
N LEU A 450 -63.34 -31.43 -33.19
CA LEU A 450 -63.05 -30.23 -33.98
C LEU A 450 -63.46 -28.94 -33.25
N PRO A 451 -62.77 -27.81 -33.48
CA PRO A 451 -63.16 -26.53 -32.92
C PRO A 451 -64.55 -26.07 -33.42
N PRO A 452 -65.29 -25.23 -32.66
CA PRO A 452 -66.57 -24.69 -33.09
C PRO A 452 -66.46 -23.94 -34.44
N PRO A 453 -67.43 -24.06 -35.37
CA PRO A 453 -68.74 -24.70 -35.27
C PRO A 453 -68.79 -26.04 -36.05
N LEU A 454 -67.93 -26.99 -35.67
CA LEU A 454 -67.73 -28.28 -36.38
C LEU A 454 -67.76 -29.53 -35.50
N GLU A 455 -68.26 -29.40 -34.26
CA GLU A 455 -68.14 -30.39 -33.18
C GLU A 455 -68.70 -31.80 -33.50
N ASP A 456 -69.75 -31.90 -34.32
CA ASP A 456 -70.43 -33.18 -34.67
C ASP A 456 -69.77 -33.99 -35.80
N VAL A 457 -68.61 -33.57 -36.35
CA VAL A 457 -67.99 -34.22 -37.52
C VAL A 457 -66.67 -34.88 -37.17
N ASP A 458 -66.67 -36.23 -37.16
CA ASP A 458 -65.45 -37.02 -37.13
C ASP A 458 -64.78 -37.05 -38.53
N LEU A 459 -63.46 -36.91 -38.55
CA LEU A 459 -62.59 -36.97 -39.73
C LEU A 459 -61.62 -38.15 -39.69
N ALA A 460 -61.62 -38.95 -38.63
CA ALA A 460 -60.83 -40.17 -38.52
C ALA A 460 -61.23 -41.19 -39.60
N LEU A 461 -60.24 -41.95 -40.05
CA LEU A 461 -60.36 -43.05 -41.00
C LEU A 461 -59.42 -44.16 -40.52
N ASP A 462 -59.95 -45.36 -40.31
CA ASP A 462 -59.19 -46.56 -39.92
C ASP A 462 -59.26 -47.61 -41.04
N LEU A 463 -58.13 -48.27 -41.33
CA LEU A 463 -58.07 -49.36 -42.30
C LEU A 463 -58.39 -50.71 -41.64
N ASN A 464 -59.41 -51.41 -42.12
CA ASN A 464 -59.73 -52.78 -41.72
C ASN A 464 -59.30 -53.76 -42.82
N SER A 465 -57.99 -54.08 -42.83
CA SER A 465 -57.36 -54.97 -43.82
C SER A 465 -57.87 -56.42 -43.81
N ALA A 466 -58.65 -56.83 -42.79
CA ALA A 466 -59.26 -58.15 -42.69
C ALA A 466 -60.69 -58.23 -43.28
N ALA A 467 -61.27 -57.13 -43.77
CA ALA A 467 -62.66 -57.11 -44.22
C ALA A 467 -62.84 -57.70 -45.64
N SER A 468 -63.53 -58.84 -45.75
CA SER A 468 -63.78 -59.56 -47.02
C SER A 468 -64.67 -58.82 -48.05
N ASN A 469 -65.21 -57.65 -47.70
CA ASN A 469 -66.03 -56.82 -48.58
C ASN A 469 -65.29 -55.49 -48.82
N PRO A 470 -65.01 -55.09 -50.08
CA PRO A 470 -64.25 -53.88 -50.39
C PRO A 470 -64.88 -52.57 -49.89
N GLN A 471 -66.17 -52.54 -49.55
CA GLN A 471 -66.82 -51.38 -48.93
C GLN A 471 -66.70 -51.33 -47.38
N LEU A 472 -66.07 -52.34 -46.76
CA LEU A 472 -65.80 -52.40 -45.32
C LEU A 472 -64.31 -52.34 -44.98
N LEU A 473 -63.43 -52.16 -45.99
CA LEU A 473 -61.98 -52.00 -45.81
C LEU A 473 -61.58 -50.67 -45.15
N LEU A 474 -62.45 -49.66 -45.20
CA LEU A 474 -62.26 -48.35 -44.58
C LEU A 474 -63.41 -48.10 -43.60
N THR A 475 -63.06 -47.92 -42.34
CA THR A 475 -63.96 -47.61 -41.22
C THR A 475 -63.84 -46.13 -40.89
N GLY A 476 -64.94 -45.37 -41.00
CA GLY A 476 -64.94 -43.92 -40.77
C GLY A 476 -65.96 -43.19 -41.65
N ALA A 477 -65.85 -41.87 -41.73
CA ALA A 477 -66.77 -41.04 -42.51
C ALA A 477 -66.51 -41.13 -44.04
N ASP A 478 -67.57 -40.97 -44.86
CA ASP A 478 -67.45 -41.01 -46.32
C ASP A 478 -66.51 -39.88 -46.81
N ILE A 479 -65.37 -40.29 -47.37
CA ILE A 479 -64.29 -39.41 -47.87
C ILE A 479 -64.83 -38.36 -48.86
N ARG A 480 -65.80 -38.73 -49.70
CA ARG A 480 -66.37 -37.86 -50.75
C ARG A 480 -67.51 -36.99 -50.25
N ARG A 481 -68.33 -37.47 -49.30
CA ARG A 481 -69.54 -36.77 -48.83
C ARG A 481 -69.35 -35.96 -47.54
N VAL A 482 -68.42 -36.34 -46.66
CA VAL A 482 -68.25 -35.74 -45.33
C VAL A 482 -66.86 -35.11 -45.17
N VAL A 483 -65.80 -35.90 -45.37
CA VAL A 483 -64.42 -35.45 -45.13
C VAL A 483 -64.03 -34.30 -46.04
N LYS A 484 -64.12 -34.49 -47.37
CA LYS A 484 -63.68 -33.46 -48.34
C LYS A 484 -64.46 -32.13 -48.22
N PRO A 485 -65.81 -32.10 -48.10
CA PRO A 485 -66.53 -30.85 -47.87
C PRO A 485 -66.15 -30.17 -46.54
N THR A 486 -65.94 -30.94 -45.48
CA THR A 486 -65.58 -30.39 -44.16
C THR A 486 -64.20 -29.75 -44.15
N LEU A 487 -63.19 -30.45 -44.70
CA LEU A 487 -61.84 -29.87 -44.87
C LEU A 487 -61.86 -28.64 -45.79
N SER A 488 -62.75 -28.59 -46.78
CA SER A 488 -62.94 -27.40 -47.63
C SER A 488 -63.51 -26.22 -46.84
N ARG A 489 -64.46 -26.47 -45.90
CA ARG A 489 -65.02 -25.45 -44.99
C ARG A 489 -63.99 -24.92 -43.99
N VAL A 490 -63.18 -25.82 -43.40
CA VAL A 490 -62.08 -25.45 -42.49
C VAL A 490 -61.03 -24.61 -43.21
N ALA A 491 -60.64 -24.99 -44.43
CA ALA A 491 -59.67 -24.24 -45.23
C ALA A 491 -60.15 -22.82 -45.55
N GLU A 492 -61.45 -22.61 -45.76
CA GLU A 492 -62.01 -21.28 -46.00
C GLU A 492 -62.07 -20.44 -44.71
N MET A 493 -62.49 -21.03 -43.58
CA MET A 493 -62.45 -20.34 -42.28
C MET A 493 -61.06 -19.82 -41.93
N ARG A 494 -60.01 -20.64 -42.11
CA ARG A 494 -58.61 -20.25 -41.87
C ARG A 494 -58.08 -19.22 -42.87
N ARG A 495 -58.69 -19.07 -44.07
CA ARG A 495 -58.36 -17.97 -45.00
C ARG A 495 -58.92 -16.64 -44.50
N THR A 496 -60.18 -16.63 -44.03
CA THR A 496 -60.81 -15.43 -43.47
C THR A 496 -60.05 -14.95 -42.23
N GLU A 497 -59.81 -15.83 -41.27
CA GLU A 497 -59.04 -15.53 -40.05
C GLU A 497 -57.64 -14.98 -40.37
N ARG A 498 -56.95 -15.52 -41.39
CA ARG A 498 -55.66 -14.97 -41.85
C ARG A 498 -55.80 -13.58 -42.46
N ALA A 499 -56.88 -13.30 -43.18
CA ALA A 499 -57.14 -11.97 -43.76
C ALA A 499 -57.47 -10.94 -42.68
N ASP A 500 -58.21 -11.34 -41.64
CA ASP A 500 -58.50 -10.49 -40.47
C ASP A 500 -57.21 -10.17 -39.70
N VAL A 501 -56.37 -11.17 -39.43
CA VAL A 501 -55.07 -10.98 -38.73
C VAL A 501 -54.10 -10.12 -39.55
N GLU A 502 -54.02 -10.30 -40.88
CA GLU A 502 -53.22 -9.43 -41.74
C GLU A 502 -53.77 -7.98 -41.75
N SER A 503 -55.09 -7.81 -41.64
CA SER A 503 -55.72 -6.48 -41.55
C SER A 503 -55.43 -5.77 -40.22
N GLU A 504 -55.43 -6.49 -39.09
CA GLU A 504 -54.98 -5.94 -37.81
C GLU A 504 -53.47 -5.64 -37.81
N ARG A 505 -52.64 -6.51 -38.44
CA ARG A 505 -51.19 -6.24 -38.61
C ARG A 505 -50.95 -4.92 -39.35
N ILE A 506 -51.69 -4.66 -40.43
CA ILE A 506 -51.57 -3.42 -41.20
C ILE A 506 -51.95 -2.18 -40.36
N LYS A 507 -52.86 -2.29 -39.40
CA LYS A 507 -53.14 -1.20 -38.45
C LYS A 507 -51.96 -0.99 -37.49
N VAL A 508 -51.45 -2.06 -36.88
CA VAL A 508 -50.32 -1.98 -35.94
C VAL A 508 -49.06 -1.43 -36.61
N ASP A 509 -48.81 -1.78 -37.88
CA ASP A 509 -47.71 -1.21 -38.66
C ASP A 509 -47.92 0.32 -38.89
N ASN A 510 -49.13 0.77 -39.25
CA ASN A 510 -49.44 2.21 -39.38
C ASN A 510 -49.32 2.97 -38.05
N ASP A 511 -49.81 2.40 -36.94
CA ASP A 511 -49.73 3.01 -35.60
C ASP A 511 -48.25 3.15 -35.15
N LEU A 512 -47.40 2.18 -35.54
CA LEU A 512 -45.97 2.19 -35.27
C LEU A 512 -45.22 3.22 -36.15
N ASP A 513 -45.59 3.37 -37.42
CA ASP A 513 -45.07 4.43 -38.30
C ASP A 513 -45.44 5.82 -37.76
N GLN A 514 -46.67 6.02 -37.27
CA GLN A 514 -47.07 7.28 -36.62
C GLN A 514 -46.24 7.56 -35.35
N LEU A 515 -46.11 6.58 -34.45
CA LEU A 515 -45.30 6.71 -33.23
C LEU A 515 -43.82 6.95 -33.52
N THR A 516 -43.29 6.42 -34.64
CA THR A 516 -41.92 6.67 -35.09
C THR A 516 -41.76 8.13 -35.51
N LEU A 517 -42.71 8.67 -36.30
CA LEU A 517 -42.69 10.07 -36.72
C LEU A 517 -42.93 11.04 -35.55
N GLU A 518 -43.72 10.67 -34.54
CA GLU A 518 -43.84 11.42 -33.29
C GLU A 518 -42.49 11.44 -32.51
N CYS A 519 -41.76 10.33 -32.46
CA CYS A 519 -40.40 10.30 -31.89
C CYS A 519 -39.41 11.18 -32.67
N GLU A 520 -39.42 11.13 -34.01
CA GLU A 520 -38.52 11.94 -34.85
C GLU A 520 -38.74 13.45 -34.63
N ASN A 521 -40.00 13.90 -34.55
CA ASN A 521 -40.33 15.29 -34.21
C ASN A 521 -39.82 15.68 -32.80
N MET A 522 -39.93 14.79 -31.81
CA MET A 522 -39.42 15.04 -30.45
C MET A 522 -37.90 15.13 -30.40
N ASP A 523 -37.17 14.34 -31.19
CA ASP A 523 -35.72 14.42 -31.30
C ASP A 523 -35.28 15.73 -32.01
N GLU A 524 -36.03 16.21 -33.01
CA GLU A 524 -35.80 17.54 -33.61
C GLU A 524 -36.04 18.69 -32.61
N GLU A 525 -37.14 18.66 -31.83
CA GLU A 525 -37.39 19.64 -30.77
C GLU A 525 -36.29 19.61 -29.69
N ALA A 526 -35.85 18.42 -29.28
CA ALA A 526 -34.75 18.27 -28.31
C ALA A 526 -33.42 18.82 -28.84
N LEU A 527 -33.14 18.64 -30.14
CA LEU A 527 -31.95 19.15 -30.80
C LEU A 527 -32.00 20.68 -30.96
N GLU A 528 -33.17 21.26 -31.27
CA GLU A 528 -33.38 22.71 -31.20
C GLU A 528 -33.13 23.27 -29.79
N ILE A 529 -33.65 22.62 -28.75
CA ILE A 529 -33.46 23.04 -27.35
C ILE A 529 -31.98 22.94 -26.95
N SER A 530 -31.29 21.87 -27.35
CA SER A 530 -29.84 21.71 -27.14
C SER A 530 -29.05 22.86 -27.79
N ASN A 531 -29.35 23.22 -29.04
CA ASN A 531 -28.72 24.35 -29.72
C ASN A 531 -29.00 25.69 -29.02
N LYS A 532 -30.22 25.90 -28.51
CA LYS A 532 -30.58 27.10 -27.72
C LYS A 532 -29.82 27.16 -26.39
N VAL A 533 -29.61 26.02 -25.73
CA VAL A 533 -28.80 25.93 -24.49
C VAL A 533 -27.32 26.22 -24.76
N ASN A 534 -26.75 25.66 -25.84
CA ASN A 534 -25.36 25.91 -26.23
C ASN A 534 -25.12 27.40 -26.53
N GLY A 535 -25.97 28.02 -27.36
CA GLY A 535 -25.85 29.45 -27.67
C GLY A 535 -26.06 30.39 -26.47
N LEU A 536 -26.80 29.96 -25.43
CA LEU A 536 -26.89 30.68 -24.16
C LEU A 536 -25.64 30.47 -23.27
N SER A 537 -24.97 29.32 -23.38
CA SER A 537 -23.68 29.09 -22.73
C SER A 537 -22.58 29.95 -23.36
N ASP A 538 -22.51 29.99 -24.69
CA ASP A 538 -21.56 30.82 -25.43
C ASP A 538 -21.71 32.30 -25.05
N GLN A 539 -22.96 32.81 -25.00
CA GLN A 539 -23.25 34.18 -24.54
C GLN A 539 -22.88 34.41 -23.07
N ALA A 540 -23.02 33.41 -22.20
CA ALA A 540 -22.62 33.53 -20.80
C ALA A 540 -21.09 33.59 -20.63
N ASP A 541 -20.33 32.86 -21.45
CA ASP A 541 -18.87 32.91 -21.46
C ASP A 541 -18.33 34.18 -22.16
N GLU A 542 -18.96 34.67 -23.23
CA GLU A 542 -18.67 35.99 -23.82
C GLU A 542 -18.86 37.12 -22.78
N LEU A 543 -19.99 37.12 -22.05
CA LEU A 543 -20.25 38.10 -20.98
C LEU A 543 -19.25 37.96 -19.83
N ARG A 544 -18.81 36.74 -19.52
CA ARG A 544 -17.79 36.46 -18.50
C ARG A 544 -16.43 37.01 -18.90
N GLU A 545 -15.99 36.79 -20.14
CA GLU A 545 -14.73 37.31 -20.66
C GLU A 545 -14.76 38.84 -20.76
N ALA A 546 -15.87 39.42 -21.23
CA ALA A 546 -16.08 40.87 -21.25
C ALA A 546 -15.97 41.49 -19.84
N ALA A 547 -16.64 40.91 -18.84
CA ALA A 547 -16.57 41.36 -17.45
C ALA A 547 -15.16 41.19 -16.83
N GLN A 548 -14.44 40.12 -17.19
CA GLN A 548 -13.06 39.92 -16.77
C GLN A 548 -12.12 40.97 -17.40
N GLN A 549 -12.33 41.31 -18.67
CA GLN A 549 -11.55 42.34 -19.37
C GLN A 549 -11.86 43.75 -18.84
N GLU A 550 -13.13 44.06 -18.54
CA GLU A 550 -13.52 45.30 -17.87
C GLU A 550 -12.88 45.41 -16.48
N ALA A 551 -12.86 44.32 -15.70
CA ALA A 551 -12.19 44.28 -14.40
C ALA A 551 -10.66 44.52 -14.51
N LEU A 552 -10.01 44.01 -15.57
CA LEU A 552 -8.59 44.28 -15.83
C LEU A 552 -8.33 45.75 -16.20
N VAL A 553 -9.19 46.35 -17.05
CA VAL A 553 -9.10 47.79 -17.40
C VAL A 553 -9.33 48.66 -16.17
N SER A 554 -10.39 48.39 -15.40
CA SER A 554 -10.74 49.11 -14.18
C SER A 554 -9.63 49.03 -13.12
N ASN A 555 -9.00 47.87 -12.95
CA ASN A 555 -7.85 47.70 -12.05
C ASN A 555 -6.59 48.44 -12.54
N ALA A 556 -6.38 48.53 -13.86
CA ALA A 556 -5.31 49.35 -14.45
C ALA A 556 -5.57 50.86 -14.26
N GLU A 557 -6.82 51.32 -14.38
CA GLU A 557 -7.21 52.70 -14.07
C GLU A 557 -7.08 53.02 -12.58
N ALA A 558 -7.50 52.12 -11.68
CA ALA A 558 -7.27 52.25 -10.25
C ALA A 558 -5.77 52.36 -9.93
N SER A 559 -4.95 51.47 -10.52
CA SER A 559 -3.48 51.51 -10.40
C SER A 559 -2.85 52.79 -10.98
N ARG A 560 -3.52 53.48 -11.91
CA ARG A 560 -3.11 54.81 -12.39
C ARG A 560 -3.52 55.88 -11.38
N LEU A 561 -4.77 55.88 -10.92
CA LEU A 561 -5.28 56.83 -9.95
C LEU A 561 -4.48 56.78 -8.63
N GLU A 562 -4.02 55.61 -8.20
CA GLU A 562 -3.10 55.50 -7.05
C GLU A 562 -1.74 56.19 -7.30
N ARG A 563 -1.18 56.10 -8.51
CA ARG A 563 0.06 56.83 -8.89
C ARG A 563 -0.19 58.33 -8.96
N ASP A 564 -1.31 58.76 -9.54
CA ASP A 564 -1.69 60.17 -9.65
C ASP A 564 -1.94 60.77 -8.24
N LEU A 565 -2.52 60.00 -7.32
CA LEU A 565 -2.71 60.36 -5.91
C LEU A 565 -1.37 60.37 -5.13
N ALA A 566 -0.45 59.44 -5.42
CA ALA A 566 0.90 59.44 -4.86
C ALA A 566 1.73 60.65 -5.34
N GLN A 567 1.60 61.05 -6.62
CA GLN A 567 2.16 62.30 -7.13
C GLN A 567 1.52 63.50 -6.44
N ALA A 568 0.18 63.54 -6.30
CA ALA A 568 -0.52 64.63 -5.62
C ALA A 568 -0.10 64.76 -4.14
N ARG A 569 0.11 63.65 -3.42
CA ARG A 569 0.69 63.62 -2.07
C ARG A 569 2.11 64.18 -2.04
N THR A 570 2.94 63.81 -3.01
CA THR A 570 4.32 64.29 -3.14
C THR A 570 4.36 65.80 -3.43
N ALA A 571 3.50 66.28 -4.33
CA ALA A 571 3.35 67.70 -4.64
C ALA A 571 2.78 68.49 -3.46
N ALA A 572 1.84 67.93 -2.69
CA ALA A 572 1.33 68.52 -1.46
C ALA A 572 2.42 68.63 -0.37
N MET A 573 3.28 67.61 -0.23
CA MET A 573 4.45 67.70 0.65
C MET A 573 5.45 68.77 0.18
N ALA A 574 5.78 68.81 -1.12
CA ALA A 574 6.70 69.81 -1.67
C ALA A 574 6.19 71.25 -1.45
N ASN A 575 4.89 71.50 -1.72
CA ASN A 575 4.26 72.78 -1.44
C ASN A 575 4.20 73.09 0.07
N GLY A 576 3.93 72.10 0.92
CA GLY A 576 3.96 72.26 2.39
C GLY A 576 5.35 72.60 2.95
N VAL A 577 6.41 72.03 2.37
CA VAL A 577 7.80 72.40 2.67
C VAL A 577 8.09 73.83 2.18
N GLY A 578 7.62 74.20 0.98
CA GLY A 578 7.71 75.57 0.47
C GLY A 578 7.00 76.62 1.35
N VAL A 579 5.83 76.29 1.91
CA VAL A 579 5.14 77.16 2.87
C VAL A 579 5.91 77.27 4.18
N LYS A 580 6.49 76.17 4.69
CA LYS A 580 7.35 76.20 5.90
C LYS A 580 8.62 77.04 5.71
N SER A 581 9.32 76.91 4.58
CA SER A 581 10.51 77.72 4.32
C SER A 581 10.17 79.21 4.15
N ARG A 582 9.04 79.52 3.51
CA ARG A 582 8.54 80.89 3.38
C ARG A 582 8.12 81.50 4.72
N LEU A 583 7.57 80.70 5.64
CA LEU A 583 7.30 81.10 7.03
C LEU A 583 8.59 81.43 7.79
N GLN A 584 9.62 80.58 7.70
CA GLN A 584 10.93 80.85 8.32
C GLN A 584 11.59 82.11 7.75
N ALA A 585 11.56 82.31 6.43
CA ALA A 585 12.06 83.53 5.80
C ALA A 585 11.34 84.79 6.32
N LEU A 586 10.01 84.72 6.51
CA LEU A 586 9.23 85.82 7.09
C LEU A 586 9.59 86.09 8.56
N GLN A 587 9.83 85.04 9.35
CA GLN A 587 10.30 85.18 10.75
C GLN A 587 11.69 85.80 10.85
N ILE A 588 12.59 85.50 9.90
CA ILE A 588 13.92 86.13 9.82
C ILE A 588 13.79 87.61 9.45
N ALA A 589 13.03 87.94 8.39
CA ALA A 589 12.79 89.32 7.97
C ALA A 589 12.10 90.17 9.07
N TYR A 590 11.22 89.57 9.87
CA TYR A 590 10.59 90.22 11.03
C TYR A 590 11.61 90.55 12.13
N ARG A 591 12.57 89.65 12.41
CA ARG A 591 13.69 89.92 13.33
C ARG A 591 14.60 91.03 12.80
N GLU A 592 14.97 90.99 11.52
CA GLU A 592 15.77 92.05 10.91
C GLU A 592 15.10 93.43 10.98
N GLN A 593 13.76 93.50 10.88
CA GLN A 593 13.03 94.76 11.05
C GLN A 593 12.95 95.21 12.51
N ILE A 594 12.84 94.30 13.49
CA ILE A 594 13.00 94.65 14.91
C ILE A 594 14.40 95.25 15.15
N ASP A 595 15.45 94.64 14.61
CA ASP A 595 16.82 95.14 14.76
C ASP A 595 17.03 96.48 14.03
N LYS A 596 16.43 96.70 12.86
CA LYS A 596 16.41 98.02 12.20
C LYS A 596 15.67 99.08 13.01
N VAL A 597 14.50 98.76 13.58
CA VAL A 597 13.73 99.67 14.44
C VAL A 597 14.50 100.00 15.72
N ASN A 598 15.23 99.03 16.30
CA ASN A 598 16.10 99.27 17.44
C ASN A 598 17.30 100.16 17.08
N ARG A 599 17.97 99.93 15.95
CA ARG A 599 19.06 100.82 15.46
C ARG A 599 18.56 102.24 15.19
N LEU A 600 17.39 102.39 14.58
CA LEU A 600 16.76 103.69 14.35
C LEU A 600 16.32 104.37 15.65
N LYS A 601 15.91 103.62 16.68
CA LYS A 601 15.72 104.15 18.04
C LYS A 601 17.04 104.66 18.64
N ASP A 602 18.12 103.90 18.53
CA ASP A 602 19.42 104.33 19.06
C ASP A 602 19.97 105.55 18.30
N GLU A 603 19.80 105.61 16.98
CA GLU A 603 20.17 106.76 16.15
C GLU A 603 19.30 107.98 16.42
N THR A 604 17.98 107.84 16.56
CA THR A 604 17.11 108.96 16.94
C THR A 604 17.35 109.42 18.38
N MET A 605 17.66 108.52 19.31
CA MET A 605 18.07 108.91 20.67
C MET A 605 19.41 109.64 20.68
N ARG A 606 20.41 109.17 19.90
CA ARG A 606 21.67 109.90 19.67
C ARG A 606 21.44 111.26 18.99
N ALA A 607 20.53 111.35 18.04
CA ALA A 607 20.18 112.60 17.36
C ALA A 607 19.42 113.58 18.29
N ILE A 608 18.58 113.09 19.20
CA ILE A 608 17.93 113.90 20.24
C ILE A 608 18.96 114.43 21.25
N ILE A 609 19.92 113.60 21.67
CA ILE A 609 21.03 114.03 22.54
C ILE A 609 21.93 115.05 21.83
N LYS A 610 22.22 114.85 20.53
CA LYS A 610 22.98 115.82 19.74
C LYS A 610 22.18 117.13 19.57
N ASN A 611 20.93 117.07 19.14
CA ASN A 611 20.12 118.27 18.91
C ASN A 611 19.82 119.03 20.19
N SER A 612 19.71 118.37 21.35
CA SER A 612 19.58 119.07 22.64
C SER A 612 20.89 119.76 23.04
N SER A 613 22.04 119.11 22.83
CA SER A 613 23.36 119.74 22.98
C SER A 613 23.55 120.93 22.03
N ASP A 614 23.23 120.76 20.75
CA ASP A 614 23.30 121.82 19.73
C ASP A 614 22.32 122.97 20.05
N THR A 615 21.15 122.68 20.64
CA THR A 615 20.18 123.69 21.10
C THR A 615 20.69 124.43 22.34
N VAL A 616 21.41 123.77 23.25
CA VAL A 616 22.10 124.44 24.38
C VAL A 616 23.20 125.36 23.85
N MET A 617 24.05 124.88 22.95
CA MET A 617 25.09 125.69 22.30
C MET A 617 24.50 126.89 21.54
N PHE A 618 23.42 126.68 20.78
CA PHE A 618 22.72 127.74 20.07
C PHE A 618 22.05 128.73 21.04
N LYS A 619 21.47 128.27 22.16
CA LYS A 619 20.95 129.15 23.21
C LYS A 619 22.07 130.01 23.81
N GLU A 620 23.24 129.45 24.07
CA GLU A 620 24.40 130.20 24.59
C GLU A 620 24.91 131.23 23.58
N GLU A 621 25.04 130.85 22.31
CA GLU A 621 25.52 131.76 21.26
C GLU A 621 24.48 132.84 20.91
N VAL A 622 23.18 132.53 20.90
CA VAL A 622 22.11 133.53 20.81
C VAL A 622 22.04 134.39 22.08
N SER A 623 22.38 133.87 23.26
CA SER A 623 22.49 134.70 24.48
C SER A 623 23.68 135.65 24.43
N LYS A 624 24.81 135.26 23.80
CA LYS A 624 25.90 136.19 23.46
C LYS A 624 25.45 137.20 22.41
N GLN A 625 24.85 136.77 21.31
CA GLN A 625 24.46 137.67 20.23
C GLN A 625 23.32 138.62 20.63
N LEU A 626 22.39 138.22 21.50
CA LEU A 626 21.39 139.13 22.08
C LEU A 626 21.99 140.13 23.08
N LYS A 627 23.10 139.78 23.76
CA LYS A 627 23.91 140.80 24.45
C LYS A 627 24.53 141.75 23.43
N HIS A 628 25.25 141.22 22.44
CA HIS A 628 25.87 142.02 21.37
C HIS A 628 24.88 142.91 20.59
N LEU A 629 23.63 142.48 20.42
CA LEU A 629 22.54 143.24 19.79
C LEU A 629 21.88 144.25 20.74
N ARG A 630 21.88 143.97 22.05
CA ARG A 630 21.55 144.98 23.06
C ARG A 630 22.63 146.07 23.09
N ASP A 631 23.90 145.68 23.05
CA ASP A 631 25.05 146.58 22.99
C ASP A 631 25.01 147.44 21.70
N PHE A 632 24.50 146.87 20.59
CA PHE A 632 24.21 147.58 19.33
C PHE A 632 22.95 148.47 19.39
N ALA A 633 21.94 148.10 20.20
CA ALA A 633 20.71 148.88 20.37
C ALA A 633 20.92 150.09 21.32
N GLU A 634 21.76 149.96 22.34
CA GLU A 634 22.20 151.05 23.23
C GLU A 634 23.28 151.96 22.58
N SER A 635 23.59 151.75 21.29
CA SER A 635 24.52 152.58 20.50
C SER A 635 23.91 153.17 19.21
N ASN A 636 22.58 153.38 19.21
CA ASN A 636 21.90 154.41 18.40
C ASN A 636 21.69 155.69 19.23
#